data_AF-A0A7S3AFZ7-F1
#
_entry.id   AF-A0A7S3AFZ7-F1
#
_cell.length_a   1.000
_cell.length_b   1.000
_cell.length_c   1.000
_cell.angle_alpha   90.00
_cell.angle_beta   90.00
_cell.angle_gamma   90.00
#
_symmetry.space_group_name_H-M   'P 1'
#
loop_
_entity.id
_entity.type
_entity.pdbx_description
1 polymer ?
#
loop_
_entity_poly.entity_id
_entity_poly.type
_entity_poly.pdbx_seq_one_letter_code
_entity_poly.pdbx_strand_id
1 'polypeptide(L)'
;MPITATIEVLQGPNTNRQGIELYSEDGRGRPVSYVLETPGYGCVIQINNKGPMEFPLTAEVVPLTVNHAVLAYGGQAIIGGDDRSGRGGCYDDWGSDTGGWGDRDTIY
;
A
#
# COMPACT_ATOMS: atom_id res chain seq x y z
N MET A 1 24.57 -15.24 17.53
CA MET A 1 23.85 -15.45 18.82
C MET A 1 22.47 -15.98 18.50
N PRO A 2 22.05 -17.09 19.12
CA PRO A 2 20.76 -17.70 18.79
C PRO A 2 19.62 -16.81 19.29
N ILE A 3 18.55 -16.72 18.50
CA ILE A 3 17.30 -16.06 18.86
C ILE A 3 16.19 -17.09 18.80
N THR A 4 15.41 -17.16 19.88
CA THR A 4 14.15 -17.91 19.94
C THR A 4 13.08 -16.94 20.43
N ALA A 5 12.09 -16.64 19.59
CA ALA A 5 11.05 -15.68 19.92
C ALA A 5 9.70 -16.09 19.34
N THR A 6 8.62 -15.51 19.88
CA THR A 6 7.27 -15.65 19.34
C THR A 6 6.74 -14.26 19.00
N ILE A 7 6.23 -14.10 17.78
CA ILE A 7 5.60 -12.86 17.29
C ILE A 7 4.11 -13.16 17.07
N GLU A 8 3.24 -12.34 17.63
CA GLU A 8 1.79 -12.58 17.60
C GLU A 8 1.03 -11.31 17.19
N VAL A 9 0.01 -11.49 16.35
CA VAL A 9 -0.96 -10.45 16.00
C VAL A 9 -2.31 -10.82 16.61
N LEU A 10 -2.80 -9.98 17.50
CA LEU A 10 -4.07 -10.11 18.20
C LEU A 10 -5.04 -9.05 17.64
N GLN A 11 -6.24 -9.45 17.24
CA GLN A 11 -7.32 -8.54 16.83
C GLN A 11 -8.33 -8.34 17.96
N GLY A 12 -9.17 -7.31 17.88
CA GLY A 12 -10.30 -7.10 18.82
C GLY A 12 -11.33 -8.26 18.87
N PRO A 13 -12.41 -8.13 19.64
CA PRO A 13 -13.31 -9.25 20.00
C PRO A 13 -13.80 -10.03 18.77
N ASN A 14 -13.71 -11.38 18.84
CA ASN A 14 -13.72 -12.38 17.74
C ASN A 14 -12.38 -12.58 17.01
N THR A 15 -11.29 -12.71 17.76
CA THR A 15 -9.91 -12.81 17.24
C THR A 15 -9.54 -14.18 16.69
N ASN A 16 -9.06 -14.23 15.45
CA ASN A 16 -8.15 -15.28 14.98
C ASN A 16 -6.71 -14.89 15.36
N ARG A 17 -6.01 -15.73 16.13
CA ARG A 17 -4.62 -15.49 16.55
C ARG A 17 -3.69 -15.91 15.41
N GLN A 18 -2.88 -14.97 14.93
CA GLN A 18 -1.75 -15.30 14.06
C GLN A 18 -0.48 -15.33 14.90
N GLY A 19 0.09 -16.52 15.07
CA GLY A 19 1.33 -16.73 15.84
C GLY A 19 2.44 -17.20 14.92
N ILE A 20 3.62 -16.60 15.06
CA ILE A 20 4.83 -16.95 14.33
C ILE A 20 5.90 -17.32 15.35
N GLU A 21 6.40 -18.55 15.23
CA GLU A 21 7.56 -19.01 16.00
C GLU A 21 8.83 -18.71 15.21
N LEU A 22 9.70 -17.91 15.81
CA LEU A 22 10.96 -17.49 15.22
C LEU A 22 12.11 -18.23 15.88
N TYR A 23 12.93 -18.86 15.05
CA TYR A 23 14.23 -19.41 15.42
C TYR A 23 15.30 -18.90 14.44
N SER A 24 16.42 -18.43 14.96
CA SER A 24 17.61 -18.09 14.16
C SER A 24 18.88 -18.47 14.91
N GLU A 25 19.81 -19.15 14.23
CA GLU A 25 21.09 -19.58 14.80
C GLU A 25 22.08 -18.40 14.95
N ASP A 26 21.98 -17.39 14.07
CA ASP A 26 22.76 -16.16 14.16
C ASP A 26 21.93 -14.90 13.88
N GLY A 27 21.20 -14.45 14.91
CA GLY A 27 20.37 -13.25 14.84
C GLY A 27 21.14 -11.93 14.77
N ARG A 28 22.45 -11.91 15.05
CA ARG A 28 23.28 -10.68 14.94
C ARG A 28 23.77 -10.46 13.51
N GLY A 29 24.19 -11.55 12.84
CA GLY A 29 24.57 -11.49 11.43
C GLY A 29 23.38 -11.49 10.47
N ARG A 30 22.23 -12.00 10.92
CA ARG A 30 21.02 -12.16 10.09
C ARG A 30 19.79 -11.68 10.86
N PRO A 31 19.50 -10.36 10.86
CA PRO A 31 18.28 -9.83 11.43
C PRO A 31 17.07 -10.38 10.67
N VAL A 32 16.02 -10.68 11.41
CA VAL A 32 14.79 -11.25 10.86
C VAL A 32 13.75 -10.13 10.74
N SER A 33 13.13 -10.02 9.56
CA SER A 33 12.06 -9.05 9.30
C SER A 33 10.84 -9.77 8.73
N TYR A 34 9.66 -9.33 9.14
CA TYR A 34 8.38 -9.83 8.67
C TYR A 34 7.45 -8.67 8.36
N VAL A 35 6.68 -8.81 7.29
CA VAL A 35 5.53 -7.95 7.00
C VAL A 35 4.29 -8.71 7.45
N LEU A 36 3.56 -8.12 8.38
CA LEU A 36 2.36 -8.70 8.97
C LEU A 36 1.16 -7.87 8.56
N GLU A 37 0.11 -8.52 8.08
CA GLU A 37 -1.16 -7.86 7.85
C GLU A 37 -1.87 -7.64 9.19
N THR A 38 -2.35 -6.43 9.42
CA THR A 38 -3.21 -6.09 10.56
C THR A 38 -4.63 -5.79 10.06
N PRO A 39 -5.46 -6.82 9.77
CA PRO A 39 -6.78 -6.59 9.22
C PRO A 39 -7.70 -5.80 10.17
N GLY A 40 -8.49 -4.86 9.66
CA GLY A 40 -9.45 -4.12 10.50
C GLY A 40 -8.81 -3.23 11.58
N TYR A 41 -9.55 -2.97 12.66
CA TYR A 41 -9.16 -2.01 13.70
C TYR A 41 -8.86 -2.70 15.03
N GLY A 42 -7.91 -2.14 15.80
CA GLY A 42 -7.60 -2.61 17.14
C GLY A 42 -6.72 -3.87 17.16
N CYS A 43 -5.71 -3.92 16.28
CA CYS A 43 -4.69 -4.97 16.33
C CYS A 43 -3.60 -4.63 17.36
N VAL A 44 -3.12 -5.65 18.08
CA VAL A 44 -1.98 -5.58 18.99
C VAL A 44 -0.91 -6.53 18.49
N ILE A 45 0.33 -6.04 18.38
CA ILE A 45 1.50 -6.84 18.05
C ILE A 45 2.23 -7.15 19.35
N GLN A 46 2.42 -8.43 19.64
CA GLN A 46 3.13 -8.90 20.82
C GLN A 46 4.40 -9.66 20.39
N ILE A 47 5.55 -9.27 20.95
CA ILE A 47 6.85 -9.90 20.68
C ILE A 47 7.39 -10.42 22.00
N ASN A 48 7.56 -11.74 22.09
CA ASN A 48 8.04 -12.41 23.29
C ASN A 48 9.38 -13.09 23.02
N ASN A 49 10.42 -12.72 23.78
CA ASN A 49 11.66 -13.49 23.79
C ASN A 49 11.45 -14.79 24.56
N LYS A 50 11.72 -15.94 23.93
CA LYS A 50 11.65 -17.28 24.52
C LYS A 50 13.03 -17.85 24.85
N GLY A 51 14.10 -17.13 24.50
CA GLY A 51 15.47 -17.52 24.82
C GLY A 51 15.88 -17.22 26.27
N PRO A 52 17.04 -17.74 26.71
CA PRO A 52 17.66 -17.37 27.98
C PRO A 52 17.91 -15.86 28.11
N MET A 53 17.96 -15.33 29.34
CA MET A 53 18.20 -13.90 29.61
C MET A 53 19.55 -13.38 29.06
N GLU A 54 20.50 -14.27 28.82
CA GLU A 54 21.82 -13.97 28.25
C GLU A 54 21.76 -13.57 26.76
N PHE A 55 20.62 -13.77 26.10
CA PHE A 55 20.39 -13.43 24.71
C PHE A 55 19.30 -12.36 24.59
N PRO A 56 19.65 -11.07 24.79
CA PRO A 56 18.70 -9.99 24.66
C PRO A 56 18.21 -9.87 23.22
N LEU A 57 16.91 -9.65 23.06
CA LEU A 57 16.25 -9.41 21.79
C LEU A 57 15.86 -7.93 21.69
N THR A 58 16.29 -7.28 20.61
CA THR A 58 15.80 -5.96 20.23
C THR A 58 14.81 -6.13 19.10
N ALA A 59 13.63 -5.54 19.23
CA ALA A 59 12.60 -5.56 18.20
C ALA A 59 12.14 -4.13 17.92
N GLU A 60 11.88 -3.86 16.65
CA GLU A 60 11.34 -2.60 16.17
C GLU A 60 10.08 -2.91 15.35
N VAL A 61 9.03 -2.14 15.59
CA VAL A 61 7.75 -2.25 14.87
C VAL A 61 7.49 -0.92 14.18
N VAL A 62 7.50 -0.94 12.85
CA VAL A 62 7.25 0.24 12.03
C VAL A 62 5.96 -0.01 11.24
N PRO A 63 5.01 0.94 11.24
CA PRO A 63 3.86 0.87 10.35
C PRO A 63 4.32 0.86 8.89
N LEU A 64 3.97 -0.19 8.16
CA LEU A 64 4.22 -0.27 6.72
C LEU A 64 3.00 0.27 5.97
N THR A 65 3.09 1.47 5.42
CA THR A 65 2.14 1.91 4.40
C THR A 65 2.51 1.27 3.08
N VAL A 66 1.75 0.23 2.67
CA VAL A 66 1.76 -0.16 1.27
C VAL A 66 1.10 0.97 0.50
N ASN A 67 1.90 1.87 -0.06
CA ASN A 67 1.46 2.60 -1.24
C ASN A 67 0.92 1.53 -2.18
N HIS A 68 -0.37 1.57 -2.48
CA HIS A 68 -0.96 0.73 -3.50
C HIS A 68 -0.34 1.14 -4.83
N ALA A 69 0.89 0.67 -5.07
CA ALA A 69 1.68 0.86 -6.27
C ALA A 69 1.10 -0.03 -7.38
N VAL A 70 -0.20 0.07 -7.59
CA VAL A 70 -0.89 -0.44 -8.78
C VAL A 70 -0.89 0.62 -9.89
N LEU A 71 -0.33 1.82 -9.66
CA LEU A 71 -0.30 2.87 -10.69
C LEU A 71 1.11 3.27 -11.16
N ALA A 72 2.17 2.57 -10.76
CA ALA A 72 3.54 2.90 -11.23
C ALA A 72 3.96 2.15 -12.51
N TYR A 73 3.12 1.23 -13.01
CA TYR A 73 3.21 0.71 -14.38
C TYR A 73 1.79 0.61 -14.98
N GLY A 74 1.29 1.73 -15.50
CA GLY A 74 0.26 1.73 -16.55
C GLY A 74 -1.19 1.40 -16.16
N GLY A 75 -1.55 1.30 -14.89
CA GLY A 75 -2.95 1.22 -14.46
C GLY A 75 -3.43 2.59 -14.00
N GLN A 76 -4.34 3.25 -14.71
CA GLN A 76 -5.02 4.45 -14.21
C GLN A 76 -5.81 4.14 -12.94
N ALA A 77 -5.61 4.91 -11.87
CA ALA A 77 -6.62 5.00 -10.83
C ALA A 77 -7.67 5.96 -11.33
N ILE A 78 -8.84 5.42 -11.61
CA ILE A 78 -10.03 6.23 -11.82
C ILE A 78 -10.51 6.64 -10.41
N ILE A 79 -10.05 7.80 -9.94
CA ILE A 79 -10.71 8.57 -8.89
C ILE A 79 -11.44 9.69 -9.63
N GLY A 80 -12.71 9.45 -9.92
CA GLY A 80 -13.59 10.38 -10.60
C GLY A 80 -15.00 10.19 -10.08
N GLY A 81 -15.29 10.78 -8.93
CA GLY A 81 -16.67 11.10 -8.58
C GLY A 81 -17.13 12.22 -9.51
N ASP A 82 -18.28 12.03 -10.14
CA ASP A 82 -18.92 12.98 -11.06
C ASP A 82 -19.16 14.34 -10.39
N ASP A 83 -18.24 15.29 -10.54
CA ASP A 83 -18.58 16.70 -10.51
C ASP A 83 -18.93 17.12 -11.93
N ARG A 84 -20.19 16.89 -12.33
CA ARG A 84 -20.80 17.55 -13.51
C ARG A 84 -20.96 19.06 -13.26
N SER A 85 -19.89 19.76 -12.93
CA SER A 85 -19.83 21.21 -12.77
C SER A 85 -18.80 21.83 -13.72
N GLY A 86 -19.15 21.75 -15.01
CA GLY A 86 -18.70 22.74 -15.98
C GLY A 86 -17.42 22.41 -16.75
N ARG A 87 -17.56 22.50 -18.08
CA ARG A 87 -16.52 22.52 -19.11
C ARG A 87 -16.10 21.14 -19.60
N GLY A 88 -16.88 20.65 -20.56
CA GLY A 88 -16.40 19.63 -21.49
C GLY A 88 -15.20 20.15 -22.28
N GLY A 89 -14.30 19.23 -22.61
CA GLY A 89 -13.25 19.47 -23.59
C GLY A 89 -11.96 18.71 -23.29
N CYS A 90 -11.89 17.44 -23.67
CA CYS A 90 -10.63 16.78 -24.02
C CYS A 90 -10.88 15.82 -25.19
N TYR A 91 -10.98 16.37 -26.39
CA TYR A 91 -10.49 15.69 -27.58
C TYR A 91 -9.53 16.67 -28.25
N ASP A 92 -8.27 16.30 -28.22
CA ASP A 92 -7.18 17.07 -28.81
C ASP A 92 -7.28 16.93 -30.33
N ASP A 93 -7.71 18.02 -30.96
CA ASP A 93 -7.05 18.63 -32.11
C ASP A 93 -6.01 17.75 -32.83
N TRP A 94 -6.47 16.88 -33.73
CA TRP A 94 -5.58 16.20 -34.68
C TRP A 94 -6.25 16.03 -36.05
N GLY A 95 -5.99 17.01 -36.93
CA GLY A 95 -5.94 16.82 -38.38
C GLY A 95 -7.22 17.11 -39.15
N SER A 96 -7.31 18.33 -39.70
CA SER A 96 -7.55 18.50 -41.14
C SER A 96 -7.25 19.94 -41.55
N ASP A 97 -6.03 20.13 -42.07
CA ASP A 97 -5.78 21.19 -43.02
C ASP A 97 -6.82 21.08 -44.16
N THR A 98 -7.62 22.12 -44.38
CA THR A 98 -7.86 22.70 -45.73
C THR A 98 -8.96 23.75 -45.70
N GLY A 99 -8.56 25.01 -45.82
CA GLY A 99 -9.31 26.03 -46.56
C GLY A 99 -10.36 26.79 -45.76
N GLY A 100 -10.05 28.05 -45.46
CA GLY A 100 -11.09 29.06 -45.31
C GLY A 100 -11.86 29.21 -46.62
N TRP A 101 -13.17 29.04 -46.57
CA TRP A 101 -14.08 29.41 -47.65
C TRP A 101 -14.79 30.68 -47.23
N GLY A 102 -14.28 31.80 -47.73
CA GLY A 102 -14.96 33.08 -47.64
C GLY A 102 -16.32 33.06 -48.35
N ASP A 103 -17.14 33.99 -47.90
CA ASP A 103 -18.21 34.67 -48.63
C ASP A 103 -19.12 33.82 -49.50
N ARG A 104 -20.26 33.37 -48.93
CA ARG A 104 -21.49 33.15 -49.70
C ARG A 104 -22.72 33.64 -48.93
N ASP A 105 -23.12 34.85 -49.29
CA ASP A 105 -24.45 35.45 -49.35
C ASP A 105 -25.38 35.37 -48.12
N THR A 106 -25.63 36.56 -47.59
CA THR A 106 -26.87 36.99 -46.94
C THR A 106 -28.09 36.54 -47.75
N ILE A 107 -29.01 35.80 -47.12
CA ILE A 107 -30.42 35.77 -47.52
C ILE A 107 -31.26 35.83 -46.23
N TYR A 108 -32.17 36.82 -46.22
CA TYR A 108 -33.08 37.31 -45.17
C TYR A 108 -33.50 36.34 -44.05
#